data_AF-A0A8T5J5F8-F1
#
_entry.id   AF-A0A8T5J5F8-F1
#
_cell.length_a   1.000
_cell.length_b   1.000
_cell.length_c   1.000
_cell.angle_alpha   90.00
_cell.angle_beta   90.00
_cell.angle_gamma   90.00
#
_symmetry.space_group_name_H-M   'P 1'
#
loop_
_entity.id
_entity.type
_entity.pdbx_description
1 polymer ?
#
loop_
_entity_poly.entity_id
_entity_poly.type
_entity_poly.pdbx_seq_one_letter_code
_entity_poly.pdbx_strand_id
1 'polypeptide(L)' 'MAELTNPERRMLRAMQNQQENWSLDEILLACDWNDQAVAVSAGHGLSNLGLVKMTESSITDVILGSEGENAASGGL' A
#
# COMPACT_ATOMS: atom_id res chain seq x y z
N MET A 1 1.79 20.74 -19.21
CA MET A 1 1.09 19.64 -18.52
C MET A 1 2.15 18.71 -17.97
N ALA A 2 2.08 18.34 -16.70
CA ALA A 2 2.98 17.33 -16.17
C ALA A 2 2.66 15.99 -16.86
N GLU A 3 3.65 15.41 -17.52
CA GLU A 3 3.50 14.12 -18.20
C GLU A 3 3.50 13.00 -17.15
N LEU A 4 2.53 12.10 -17.24
CA LEU A 4 2.49 10.91 -16.41
C LEU A 4 3.66 9.99 -16.77
N THR A 5 4.34 9.48 -15.74
CA THR A 5 5.28 8.38 -15.86
C THR A 5 4.57 7.10 -16.32
N ASN A 6 5.35 6.12 -16.78
CA ASN A 6 4.76 4.84 -17.19
C ASN A 6 4.03 4.12 -16.04
N PRO A 7 4.57 4.06 -14.81
CA PRO A 7 3.86 3.48 -13.67
C PRO A 7 2.54 4.19 -13.36
N GLU A 8 2.54 5.53 -13.29
CA GLU A 8 1.32 6.32 -13.04
C GLU A 8 0.26 6.08 -14.12
N ARG A 9 0.66 6.04 -15.39
CA ARG A 9 -0.25 5.76 -16.51
C ARG A 9 -0.82 4.34 -16.44
N ARG A 10 0.00 3.34 -16.06
CA ARG A 10 -0.45 1.93 -15.91
C ARG A 10 -1.44 1.79 -14.76
N MET A 11 -1.12 2.35 -13.59
CA MET A 11 -1.99 2.35 -12.42
C MET A 11 -3.33 3.04 -12.71
N LEU A 12 -3.30 4.26 -13.24
CA LEU A 12 -4.52 5.01 -13.51
C LEU A 12 -5.42 4.28 -14.53
N ARG A 13 -4.84 3.63 -15.54
CA ARG A 13 -5.59 2.79 -16.49
C ARG A 13 -6.20 1.55 -15.83
N ALA A 14 -5.48 0.90 -14.92
CA ALA A 14 -6.02 -0.25 -14.19
C ALA A 14 -7.22 0.15 -13.33
N MET A 15 -7.12 1.27 -12.62
CA MET A 15 -8.17 1.81 -11.75
C MET A 15 -9.42 2.29 -12.50
N GLN A 16 -9.35 2.59 -13.80
CA GLN A 16 -10.52 3.01 -14.58
C GLN A 16 -11.56 1.90 -14.81
N ASN A 17 -11.16 0.63 -14.69
CA ASN A 17 -11.99 -0.50 -15.10
C ASN A 17 -12.74 -1.19 -13.95
N GLN A 18 -12.49 -0.83 -12.68
CA GLN A 18 -13.11 -1.46 -11.51
C GLN A 18 -13.18 -0.48 -10.31
N GLN A 19 -14.07 -0.81 -9.36
CA GLN A 19 -14.27 -0.30 -7.97
C GLN A 19 -13.75 1.10 -7.57
N GLU A 20 -14.52 1.77 -6.70
CA GLU A 20 -14.13 3.09 -6.14
C GLU A 20 -12.89 3.04 -5.23
N ASN A 21 -12.61 1.91 -4.58
CA ASN A 21 -11.52 1.75 -3.63
C ASN A 21 -10.64 0.56 -4.00
N TRP A 22 -9.33 0.72 -3.83
CA TRP A 22 -8.32 -0.29 -4.15
C TRP A 22 -7.35 -0.43 -2.99
N SER A 23 -7.09 -1.66 -2.57
CA SER A 23 -5.98 -2.00 -1.68
C SER A 23 -4.65 -2.01 -2.45
N LEU A 24 -3.53 -1.91 -1.71
CA LEU A 24 -2.20 -1.98 -2.30
C LEU A 24 -1.98 -3.29 -3.07
N ASP A 25 -2.45 -4.42 -2.53
CA ASP A 25 -2.28 -5.74 -3.15
C ASP A 25 -3.09 -5.86 -4.45
N GLU A 26 -4.31 -5.31 -4.50
CA GLU A 26 -5.12 -5.28 -5.73
C GLU A 26 -4.46 -4.43 -6.81
N ILE A 27 -3.85 -3.30 -6.43
CA ILE A 27 -3.09 -2.46 -7.37
C ILE A 27 -1.88 -3.20 -7.92
N LEU A 28 -1.11 -3.88 -7.07
CA LEU A 28 0.03 -4.70 -7.50
C LEU A 28 -0.40 -5.79 -8.47
N LEU A 29 -1.49 -6.50 -8.15
CA LEU A 29 -2.02 -7.56 -9.00
C LEU A 29 -2.51 -7.02 -10.34
N ALA A 30 -3.33 -5.98 -10.34
CA ALA A 30 -3.90 -5.41 -11.57
C ALA A 30 -2.85 -4.72 -12.45
N CYS A 31 -1.78 -4.20 -11.82
CA CYS A 31 -0.65 -3.62 -12.53
C CYS A 31 0.48 -4.62 -12.78
N ASP A 32 0.32 -5.90 -12.44
CA ASP A 32 1.36 -6.94 -12.60
C ASP A 32 2.74 -6.44 -12.13
N TRP A 33 2.76 -6.03 -10.87
CA TRP A 33 3.93 -5.54 -10.14
C TRP A 33 4.18 -6.41 -8.90
N ASN A 34 5.46 -6.66 -8.62
CA ASN A 34 5.89 -7.41 -7.45
C ASN A 34 6.59 -6.52 -6.40
N ASP A 35 6.82 -5.25 -6.72
CA ASP A 35 7.51 -4.29 -5.86
C ASP A 35 6.54 -3.18 -5.42
N GLN A 36 6.26 -3.14 -4.11
CA GLN A 36 5.41 -2.13 -3.48
C GLN A 36 5.95 -0.71 -3.69
N ALA A 37 7.26 -0.51 -3.81
CA ALA A 37 7.84 0.82 -4.02
C ALA A 37 7.35 1.46 -5.33
N VAL A 38 7.10 0.65 -6.37
CA VAL A 38 6.57 1.12 -7.66
C VAL A 38 5.13 1.62 -7.50
N ALA A 39 4.29 0.85 -6.80
CA ALA A 39 2.90 1.21 -6.54
C ALA A 39 2.79 2.47 -5.66
N VAL A 40 3.55 2.54 -4.56
CA VAL A 40 3.56 3.68 -3.65
C VAL A 40 4.04 4.96 -4.35
N SER A 41 5.13 4.88 -5.12
CA SER A 41 5.67 6.03 -5.86
C SER A 41 4.68 6.56 -6.90
N ALA A 42 4.05 5.66 -7.68
CA ALA A 42 3.04 6.03 -8.66
C ALA A 42 1.76 6.56 -8.01
N GLY A 43 1.33 5.97 -6.89
CA GLY A 43 0.17 6.42 -6.10
C GLY A 43 0.36 7.85 -5.58
N HIS A 44 1.52 8.14 -4.97
CA HIS A 44 1.86 9.51 -4.55
C HIS A 44 1.90 10.49 -5.72
N GLY A 45 2.52 10.11 -6.84
CA GLY A 45 2.58 10.94 -8.04
C GLY A 45 1.20 11.29 -8.59
N LEU A 46 0.31 10.29 -8.72
CA LEU A 46 -1.09 10.50 -9.13
C LEU A 46 -1.88 11.33 -8.11
N SER A 47 -1.64 11.12 -6.81
CA SER A 47 -2.29 11.90 -5.74
C SER A 47 -1.86 13.36 -5.77
N ASN A 48 -0.58 13.64 -6.01
CA ASN A 48 -0.05 15.00 -6.16
C ASN A 48 -0.66 15.72 -7.37
N LEU A 49 -1.02 14.97 -8.42
CA LEU A 49 -1.75 15.48 -9.59
C LEU A 49 -3.26 15.58 -9.37
N GLY A 50 -3.77 15.16 -8.21
CA GLY A 50 -5.20 15.19 -7.87
C GLY A 50 -6.05 14.15 -8.62
N LEU A 51 -5.43 13.13 -9.20
CA LEU A 51 -6.12 12.11 -10.02
C LEU A 51 -6.62 10.92 -9.20
N VAL A 52 -5.99 10.66 -8.04
CA VAL A 52 -6.40 9.62 -7.10
C VAL A 52 -6.37 10.19 -5.68
N LYS A 53 -7.07 9.53 -4.75
CA LYS A 53 -6.93 9.78 -3.32
C LYS A 53 -6.29 8.55 -2.67
N MET A 54 -5.28 8.78 -1.85
CA MET A 54 -4.65 7.73 -1.05
C MET A 54 -5.13 7.82 0.39
N THR A 55 -5.48 6.68 0.96
CA THR A 55 -5.75 6.55 2.40
C THR A 55 -4.74 5.55 2.95
N GLU A 56 -4.02 5.96 3.99
CA GLU A 56 -3.06 5.10 4.68
C GLU A 56 -3.54 4.81 6.09
N SER A 57 -3.33 3.57 6.52
CA SER A 57 -3.57 3.13 7.89
C SER A 57 -2.39 2.29 8.35
N SER A 58 -1.96 2.48 9.59
CA SER A 58 -0.91 1.68 10.21
C SER A 58 -1.46 0.97 11.45
N ILE A 59 -0.97 -0.25 11.67
CA ILE A 59 -1.27 -1.06 12.86
C ILE A 59 0.07 -1.36 13.53
N THR A 60 0.13 -1.14 14.84
CA THR A 60 1.30 -1.45 15.66
C THR A 60 0.88 -2.48 16.69
N ASP A 61 1.41 -3.70 16.56
CA ASP A 61 1.19 -4.78 17.52
C ASP A 61 2.35 -4.85 18.52
N VAL A 62 2.03 -4.99 19.81
CA VAL A 62 2.99 -5.23 20.88
C VAL A 62 2.79 -6.66 21.37
N ILE A 63 3.78 -7.51 21.12
CA ILE A 63 3.77 -8.91 21.52
C ILE A 63 4.83 -9.17 22.58
N LEU A 64 4.60 -10.19 23.42
CA LEU A 64 5.61 -10.65 24.36
C LEU A 64 6.77 -11.29 23.60
N GLY A 65 8.00 -10.97 24.00
CA GLY A 65 9.16 -11.80 23.63
C GLY A 65 9.18 -13.08 24.45
N SER A 66 10.10 -13.99 24.14
CA SER A 66 10.23 -15.29 24.82
C SER A 66 10.25 -15.18 26.35
N GLU A 67 11.01 -14.24 26.91
CA GLU A 67 11.06 -14.04 28.37
C GLU A 67 9.77 -13.42 28.92
N GLY A 68 9.05 -12.63 28.12
CA GLY A 68 7.73 -12.12 28.48
C GLY A 68 6.70 -13.24 28.55
N GLU A 69 6.74 -14.19 27.61
CA GLU A 69 5.89 -15.38 27.61
C GLU A 69 6.20 -16.31 28.81
N ASN A 70 7.49 -16.51 29.10
CA ASN A 70 7.95 -17.27 30.26
C ASN A 70 7.50 -16.62 31.57
N ALA A 71 7.67 -15.30 31.73
CA ALA A 71 7.23 -14.58 32.91
C ALA A 71 5.70 -14.59 33.07
N ALA A 72 4.95 -14.49 31.96
CA ALA A 72 3.50 -14.55 31.97
C ALA A 72 2.95 -15.94 32.39
N SER A 73 3.65 -17.01 32.04
CA SER A 73 3.24 -18.40 32.33
C SER A 73 3.79 -18.95 33.65
N GLY A 74 5.04 -18.62 33.99
CA GLY A 74 5.78 -19.16 35.14
C GLY A 74 5.94 -18.21 36.31
N GLY A 75 5.57 -16.94 36.17
CA GLY A 75 5.91 -15.88 37.14
C GLY A 75 7.33 -15.36 36.97
N LEU A 76 7.64 -14.26 37.68
CA LEU A 76 8.96 -13.64 37.68
C LEU A 76 9.91 -14.28 38.69
#